data_AF-A0A6L5XN12-F1
#
_entry.id   AF-A0A6L5XN12-F1
#
_cell.length_a   1.000
_cell.length_b   1.000
_cell.length_c   1.000
_cell.angle_alpha   90.00
_cell.angle_beta   90.00
_cell.angle_gamma   90.00
#
_symmetry.space_group_name_H-M   'P 1'
#
loop_
_entity.id
_entity.type
_entity.pdbx_description
1 polymer ?
#
loop_
_entity_poly.entity_id
_entity_poly.type
_entity_poly.pdbx_seq_one_letter_code
_entity_poly.pdbx_strand_id
1 'polypeptide(L)'
;MSAKSLLCPLPASLALLLAGAHFWRAGLSALSLGCALLALLAWTRGAWVRQFLLLVLPLLAARWIWTAGQFVQLRQFMEQPWHRLAAILLGVALFTALAALPLLSGRARARYALRQDCAGTQLAALILTSGILAVVWTLVPGIFVLERFAPGWGPAQVFLPGLWAAWVAGRLADRRTAPSTRLWTWRLFSLVFFGQLLLGFVLDSRFLLSGSPHLPVPGLILAAPLYRGGGYFMLILFGVAVLLAGAAWCSQLCYFGVWDAGTAARGRPRPVPVWLPRLRLGLLGLTLLTPVALRLAGLPSVIALACGLLLGLLLLVCAVLVSRRMGFGAYCLGICPLGLVAGWLGRLSPWRVWRTDACTRCKACVRVCRYGAMTEENLSRAMPGPTCTLCRDCLSACRQKALTFSLYGTKHYGPAVESAFISQVVALHAVFLALARV
;
A
#
# COMPACT_ATOMS: atom_id res chain seq x y z
N MET A 1 -26.84 24.45 -3.71
CA MET A 1 -26.79 23.66 -2.45
C MET A 1 -27.63 24.39 -1.41
N SER A 2 -28.67 23.76 -0.84
CA SER A 2 -29.48 24.41 0.22
C SER A 2 -28.66 24.59 1.50
N ALA A 3 -28.90 25.67 2.28
CA ALA A 3 -28.27 25.93 3.58
C ALA A 3 -28.31 24.70 4.53
N LYS A 4 -29.37 23.90 4.47
CA LYS A 4 -29.53 22.67 5.26
C LYS A 4 -28.54 21.54 4.86
N SER A 5 -27.97 21.58 3.66
CA SER A 5 -26.93 20.62 3.20
C SER A 5 -25.52 21.00 3.65
N LEU A 6 -25.29 22.26 4.04
CA LEU A 6 -24.01 22.74 4.55
C LEU A 6 -23.77 22.30 6.00
N LEU A 7 -24.84 22.17 6.79
CA LEU A 7 -24.80 21.80 8.21
C LEU A 7 -24.86 20.28 8.47
N CYS A 8 -25.02 19.46 7.42
CA CYS A 8 -25.06 18.01 7.54
C CYS A 8 -23.87 17.37 8.30
N PRO A 9 -22.60 17.81 8.14
CA PRO A 9 -21.47 17.24 8.89
C PRO A 9 -21.35 17.74 10.33
N LEU A 10 -22.13 18.76 10.74
CA LEU A 10 -21.97 19.43 12.03
C LEU A 10 -22.15 18.45 13.22
N PRO A 11 -23.23 17.64 13.29
CA PRO A 11 -23.42 16.73 14.42
C PRO A 11 -22.29 15.69 14.53
N ALA A 12 -21.87 15.13 13.39
CA ALA A 12 -20.75 14.19 13.33
C ALA A 12 -19.43 14.82 13.80
N SER A 13 -19.17 16.06 13.37
CA SER A 13 -17.96 16.79 13.75
C SER A 13 -17.93 17.09 15.25
N LEU A 14 -19.06 17.52 15.82
CA LEU A 14 -19.17 17.77 17.27
C LEU A 14 -18.98 16.49 18.08
N ALA A 15 -19.59 15.38 17.67
CA ALA A 15 -19.42 14.09 18.32
C ALA A 15 -17.95 13.62 18.30
N LEU A 16 -17.27 13.83 17.18
CA LEU A 16 -15.83 13.52 17.04
C LEU A 16 -14.96 14.42 17.92
N LEU A 17 -15.24 15.72 18.00
CA LEU A 17 -14.49 16.64 18.86
C LEU A 17 -14.68 16.31 20.35
N LEU A 18 -15.90 15.93 20.77
CA LEU A 18 -16.16 15.45 22.13
C LEU A 18 -15.37 14.17 22.44
N ALA A 19 -15.36 13.20 21.53
CA ALA A 19 -14.54 12.00 21.66
C ALA A 19 -13.04 12.34 21.70
N GLY A 20 -12.59 13.29 20.88
CA GLY A 20 -11.21 13.77 20.88
C GLY A 20 -10.80 14.37 22.23
N ALA A 21 -11.64 15.25 22.79
CA ALA A 21 -11.41 15.83 24.12
C ALA A 21 -11.34 14.77 25.23
N HIS A 22 -12.17 13.72 25.14
CA HIS A 22 -12.11 12.60 26.06
C HIS A 22 -10.78 11.84 25.96
N PHE A 23 -10.34 11.49 24.74
CA PHE A 23 -9.07 10.80 24.55
C PHE A 23 -7.86 11.65 24.95
N TRP A 24 -7.92 12.96 24.70
CA TRP A 24 -6.88 13.89 25.17
C TRP A 24 -6.76 13.85 26.69
N ARG A 25 -7.88 13.95 27.41
CA ARG A 25 -7.90 13.89 28.87
C ARG A 25 -7.44 12.54 29.42
N ALA A 26 -7.64 11.46 28.66
CA ALA A 26 -7.19 10.12 29.01
C ALA A 26 -5.70 9.86 28.68
N GLY A 27 -4.95 10.86 28.20
CA GLY A 27 -3.55 10.70 27.79
C GLY A 27 -3.36 9.99 26.45
N LEU A 28 -4.43 9.75 25.69
CA LEU A 28 -4.44 9.05 24.41
C LEU A 28 -4.36 10.04 23.24
N SER A 29 -3.25 10.79 23.16
CA SER A 29 -3.05 11.90 22.22
C SER A 29 -3.24 11.49 20.75
N ALA A 30 -2.79 10.30 20.36
CA ALA A 30 -2.93 9.80 18.99
C ALA A 30 -4.40 9.61 18.57
N LEU A 31 -5.26 9.12 19.47
CA LEU A 31 -6.69 8.97 19.21
C LEU A 31 -7.39 10.32 19.17
N SER A 32 -6.98 11.27 20.02
CA SER A 32 -7.46 12.66 19.96
C SER A 32 -7.16 13.30 18.60
N LEU A 33 -5.93 13.15 18.10
CA LEU A 33 -5.54 13.63 16.77
C LEU A 33 -6.40 12.95 15.68
N GLY A 34 -6.61 11.63 15.77
CA GLY A 34 -7.48 10.90 14.84
C GLY A 34 -8.90 11.46 14.79
N CYS A 35 -9.51 11.71 15.96
CA CYS A 35 -10.82 12.34 16.07
C CYS A 35 -10.87 13.75 15.46
N ALA A 36 -9.86 14.58 15.72
CA ALA A 36 -9.76 15.93 15.15
C ALA A 36 -9.64 15.89 13.62
N LEU A 37 -8.80 14.99 13.08
CA LEU A 37 -8.66 14.80 11.63
C LEU A 37 -9.96 14.30 11.00
N LEU A 38 -10.69 13.41 11.66
CA LEU A 38 -12.00 12.96 11.17
C LEU A 38 -13.05 14.06 11.21
N ALA A 39 -13.03 14.91 12.24
CA ALA A 39 -13.92 16.05 12.32
C ALA A 39 -13.66 17.00 11.13
N LEU A 40 -12.39 17.26 10.79
CA LEU A 40 -12.03 18.02 9.59
C LEU A 40 -12.47 17.31 8.29
N LEU A 41 -12.22 16.00 8.18
CA LEU A 41 -12.59 15.21 7.01
C LEU A 41 -14.11 15.19 6.78
N ALA A 42 -14.92 15.22 7.83
CA ALA A 42 -16.39 15.29 7.72
C ALA A 42 -16.86 16.49 6.88
N TRP A 43 -16.09 17.57 6.84
CA TRP A 43 -16.43 18.74 6.02
C TRP A 43 -16.07 18.58 4.54
N THR A 44 -15.36 17.52 4.15
CA THR A 44 -15.08 17.23 2.73
C THR A 44 -16.32 16.71 1.99
N ARG A 45 -16.18 16.49 0.68
CA ARG A 45 -17.25 15.94 -0.19
C ARG A 45 -17.02 14.49 -0.61
N GLY A 46 -16.05 13.81 0.00
CA GLY A 46 -15.69 12.44 -0.36
C GLY A 46 -16.77 11.42 0.01
N ALA A 47 -17.23 10.63 -0.95
CA ALA A 47 -18.22 9.58 -0.70
C ALA A 47 -17.77 8.54 0.33
N TRP A 48 -16.47 8.19 0.32
CA TRP A 48 -15.86 7.27 1.29
C TRP A 48 -15.87 7.81 2.72
N VAL A 49 -15.76 9.13 2.91
CA VAL A 49 -15.78 9.75 4.24
C VAL A 49 -17.12 9.52 4.91
N ARG A 50 -18.22 9.71 4.17
CA ARG A 50 -19.57 9.42 4.67
C ARG A 50 -19.70 7.97 5.14
N GLN A 51 -19.25 7.02 4.32
CA GLN A 51 -19.30 5.60 4.67
C GLN A 51 -18.44 5.29 5.91
N PHE A 52 -17.26 5.90 5.99
CA PHE A 52 -16.38 5.73 7.14
C PHE A 52 -16.97 6.31 8.43
N LEU A 53 -17.55 7.52 8.37
CA LEU A 53 -18.22 8.14 9.52
C LEU A 53 -19.43 7.31 10.01
N LEU A 54 -20.18 6.70 9.09
CA LEU A 54 -21.28 5.79 9.43
C LEU A 54 -20.80 4.53 10.16
N LEU A 55 -19.53 4.14 10.02
CA LEU A 55 -18.93 3.05 10.78
C LEU A 55 -18.35 3.53 12.12
N VAL A 56 -17.66 4.68 12.12
CA VAL A 56 -16.94 5.19 13.31
C VAL A 56 -17.89 5.71 14.39
N LEU A 57 -18.95 6.44 14.03
CA LEU A 57 -19.84 7.04 15.04
C LEU A 57 -20.53 5.99 15.94
N PRO A 58 -21.08 4.88 15.42
CA PRO A 58 -21.60 3.81 16.28
C PRO A 58 -20.52 3.19 17.18
N LEU A 59 -19.30 3.00 16.68
CA LEU A 59 -18.20 2.46 17.48
C LEU A 59 -17.79 3.41 18.62
N LEU A 60 -17.78 4.73 18.36
CA LEU A 60 -17.55 5.74 19.39
C LEU A 60 -18.68 5.80 20.41
N ALA A 61 -19.94 5.66 19.98
CA ALA A 61 -21.07 5.57 20.90
C ALA A 61 -20.96 4.34 21.82
N ALA A 62 -20.59 3.18 21.26
CA ALA A 62 -20.32 1.98 22.05
C ALA A 62 -19.16 2.19 23.04
N ARG A 63 -18.09 2.89 22.61
CA ARG A 63 -16.98 3.26 23.50
C ARG A 63 -17.45 4.15 24.66
N TRP A 64 -18.35 5.11 24.42
CA TRP A 64 -18.93 5.93 25.49
C TRP A 64 -19.75 5.11 26.48
N ILE A 65 -20.55 4.14 26.01
CA ILE A 65 -21.32 3.24 26.88
C ILE A 65 -20.37 2.41 27.76
N TRP A 66 -19.30 1.86 27.16
CA TRP A 66 -18.29 1.13 27.90
C TRP A 66 -17.63 2.00 28.99
N THR A 67 -17.17 3.20 28.62
CA THR A 67 -16.57 4.16 29.55
C THR A 67 -17.54 4.55 30.67
N ALA A 68 -18.84 4.71 30.37
CA ALA A 68 -19.87 4.97 31.36
C ALA A 68 -19.96 3.83 32.38
N GLY A 69 -20.01 2.57 31.91
CA GLY A 69 -20.02 1.39 32.77
C GLY A 69 -18.82 1.34 33.72
N GLN A 70 -17.60 1.58 33.20
CA GLN A 70 -16.37 1.57 34.00
C GLN A 70 -16.39 2.62 35.12
N PHE A 71 -16.75 3.87 34.81
CA PHE A 71 -16.77 4.93 35.84
C PHE A 71 -17.94 4.80 36.81
N VAL A 72 -19.09 4.27 36.39
CA VAL A 72 -20.21 3.97 37.28
C VAL A 72 -19.82 2.90 38.28
N GLN A 73 -19.24 1.79 37.82
CA GLN A 73 -18.75 0.71 38.69
C GLN A 73 -17.71 1.22 39.70
N LEU A 74 -16.75 2.02 39.23
CA LEU A 74 -15.74 2.62 40.10
C LEU A 74 -16.37 3.52 41.18
N ARG A 75 -17.36 4.35 40.85
CA ARG A 75 -18.05 5.19 41.83
C ARG A 75 -18.92 4.40 42.79
N GLN A 76 -19.58 3.34 42.34
CA GLN A 76 -20.34 2.44 43.21
C GLN A 76 -19.42 1.78 44.23
N PHE A 77 -18.24 1.31 43.79
CA PHE A 77 -17.23 0.74 44.68
C PHE A 77 -16.71 1.73 45.73
N MET A 78 -16.60 3.01 45.37
CA MET A 78 -16.20 4.09 46.29
C MET A 78 -17.37 4.74 47.05
N GLU A 79 -18.59 4.16 46.97
CA GLU A 79 -19.82 4.69 47.59
C GLU A 79 -20.14 6.17 47.22
N GLN A 80 -19.74 6.59 46.02
CA GLN A 80 -19.95 7.96 45.53
C GLN A 80 -21.21 8.07 44.65
N PRO A 81 -21.86 9.25 44.58
CA PRO A 81 -22.99 9.47 43.69
C PRO A 81 -22.58 9.33 42.21
N TRP A 82 -23.25 8.42 41.50
CA TRP A 82 -22.90 8.05 40.11
C TRP A 82 -24.00 8.41 39.08
N HIS A 83 -25.24 8.65 39.51
CA HIS A 83 -26.38 8.90 38.62
C HIS A 83 -26.16 10.05 37.63
N ARG A 84 -25.62 11.19 38.10
CA ARG A 84 -25.34 12.36 37.26
C ARG A 84 -24.29 12.06 36.19
N LEU A 85 -23.25 11.32 36.57
CA LEU A 85 -22.19 10.90 35.65
C LEU A 85 -22.77 9.96 34.56
N ALA A 86 -23.56 8.98 34.97
CA ALA A 86 -24.21 8.04 34.05
C ALA A 86 -25.10 8.79 33.03
N ALA A 87 -25.94 9.72 33.50
CA ALA A 87 -26.80 10.53 32.64
C ALA A 87 -25.99 11.34 31.61
N ILE A 88 -24.88 11.96 32.03
CA ILE A 88 -24.01 12.72 31.12
C ILE A 88 -23.38 11.80 30.07
N LEU A 89 -22.73 10.72 30.48
CA LEU A 89 -21.99 9.86 29.55
C LEU A 89 -22.91 9.09 28.60
N LEU A 90 -24.06 8.61 29.08
CA LEU A 90 -25.07 7.99 28.21
C LEU A 90 -25.75 9.01 27.29
N GLY A 91 -25.93 10.27 27.74
CA GLY A 91 -26.37 11.36 26.88
C GLY A 91 -25.39 11.65 25.74
N VAL A 92 -24.09 11.69 26.03
CA VAL A 92 -23.03 11.83 25.02
C VAL A 92 -23.00 10.61 24.07
N ALA A 93 -23.18 9.40 24.59
CA ALA A 93 -23.29 8.19 23.77
C ALA A 93 -24.48 8.26 22.80
N LEU A 94 -25.65 8.64 23.30
CA LEU A 94 -26.87 8.82 22.51
C LEU A 94 -26.68 9.90 21.44
N PHE A 95 -26.14 11.07 21.81
CA PHE A 95 -25.82 12.13 20.86
C PHE A 95 -24.88 11.63 19.75
N THR A 96 -23.83 10.89 20.12
CA THR A 96 -22.87 10.32 19.17
C THR A 96 -23.54 9.34 18.20
N ALA A 97 -24.46 8.50 18.68
CA ALA A 97 -25.24 7.60 17.84
C ALA A 97 -26.19 8.36 16.90
N LEU A 98 -26.93 9.34 17.43
CA LEU A 98 -27.87 10.17 16.66
C LEU A 98 -27.17 11.05 15.62
N ALA A 99 -25.90 11.41 15.84
CA ALA A 99 -25.08 12.16 14.89
C ALA A 99 -24.87 11.42 13.55
N ALA A 100 -25.11 10.10 13.50
CA ALA A 100 -25.08 9.33 12.26
C ALA A 100 -26.34 9.51 11.38
N LEU A 101 -27.49 9.86 11.98
CA LEU A 101 -28.77 9.96 11.24
C LEU A 101 -28.74 10.98 10.08
N PRO A 102 -28.17 12.20 10.24
CA PRO A 102 -28.04 13.13 9.12
C PRO A 102 -27.24 12.56 7.94
N LEU A 103 -26.26 11.68 8.20
CA LEU A 103 -25.40 11.07 7.17
C LEU A 103 -26.13 9.99 6.34
N LEU A 104 -27.24 9.44 6.85
CA LEU A 104 -28.11 8.50 6.14
C LEU A 104 -29.04 9.21 5.15
N SER A 105 -29.26 10.52 5.32
CA SER A 105 -30.19 11.30 4.51
C SER A 105 -29.80 11.37 3.02
N GLY A 106 -30.78 11.59 2.14
CA GLY A 106 -30.53 11.89 0.72
C GLY A 106 -29.68 13.15 0.52
N ARG A 107 -29.79 14.13 1.43
CA ARG A 107 -28.98 15.37 1.41
C ARG A 107 -27.50 15.07 1.64
N ALA A 108 -27.19 14.18 2.57
CA ALA A 108 -25.81 13.72 2.78
C ALA A 108 -25.29 12.99 1.53
N ARG A 109 -26.07 12.09 0.94
CA ARG A 109 -25.69 11.43 -0.32
C ARG A 109 -25.33 12.43 -1.42
N ALA A 110 -26.13 13.48 -1.59
CA ALA A 110 -25.85 14.54 -2.57
C ALA A 110 -24.58 15.35 -2.24
N ARG A 111 -24.31 15.62 -0.95
CA ARG A 111 -23.08 16.32 -0.53
C ARG A 111 -21.83 15.48 -0.76
N TYR A 112 -21.86 14.22 -0.32
CA TYR A 112 -20.73 13.29 -0.38
C TYR A 112 -20.75 12.50 -1.69
N ALA A 113 -20.81 13.20 -2.83
CA ALA A 113 -20.90 12.59 -4.16
C ALA A 113 -19.52 12.44 -4.85
N LEU A 114 -18.46 13.08 -4.31
CA LEU A 114 -17.15 13.02 -4.95
C LEU A 114 -16.61 11.59 -4.94
N ARG A 115 -16.31 11.06 -6.15
CA ARG A 115 -15.76 9.72 -6.37
C ARG A 115 -16.62 8.59 -5.79
N GLN A 116 -17.94 8.72 -5.91
CA GLN A 116 -18.89 7.71 -5.43
C GLN A 116 -18.60 6.30 -5.99
N ASP A 117 -18.22 6.21 -7.28
CA ASP A 117 -17.94 4.92 -7.95
C ASP A 117 -16.81 4.11 -7.32
N CYS A 118 -15.85 4.76 -6.67
CA CYS A 118 -14.72 4.08 -6.02
C CYS A 118 -14.73 4.19 -4.49
N ALA A 119 -15.79 4.74 -3.88
CA ALA A 119 -15.90 4.91 -2.44
C ALA A 119 -15.67 3.61 -1.66
N GLY A 120 -16.26 2.50 -2.14
CA GLY A 120 -16.06 1.17 -1.55
C GLY A 120 -14.62 0.68 -1.65
N THR A 121 -13.91 1.00 -2.74
CA THR A 121 -12.48 0.67 -2.90
C THR A 121 -11.63 1.45 -1.89
N GLN A 122 -11.94 2.74 -1.70
CA GLN A 122 -11.24 3.59 -0.73
C GLN A 122 -11.45 3.11 0.70
N LEU A 123 -12.70 2.77 1.06
CA LEU A 123 -13.04 2.26 2.37
C LEU A 123 -12.39 0.90 2.64
N ALA A 124 -12.41 -0.01 1.66
CA ALA A 124 -11.75 -1.30 1.78
C ALA A 124 -10.23 -1.14 1.99
N ALA A 125 -9.57 -0.25 1.23
CA ALA A 125 -8.14 0.03 1.39
C ALA A 125 -7.83 0.58 2.80
N LEU A 126 -8.67 1.48 3.32
CA LEU A 126 -8.55 2.02 4.68
C LEU A 126 -8.65 0.90 5.72
N ILE A 127 -9.74 0.12 5.68
CA ILE A 127 -10.02 -0.93 6.66
C ILE A 127 -8.93 -2.01 6.63
N LEU A 128 -8.52 -2.46 5.44
CA LEU A 128 -7.46 -3.45 5.28
C LEU A 128 -6.14 -2.94 5.86
N THR A 129 -5.76 -1.70 5.54
CA THR A 129 -4.51 -1.09 6.03
C THR A 129 -4.53 -0.94 7.55
N SER A 130 -5.57 -0.30 8.10
CA SER A 130 -5.70 -0.08 9.54
C SER A 130 -5.82 -1.40 10.30
N GLY A 131 -6.55 -2.38 9.75
CA GLY A 131 -6.70 -3.70 10.36
C GLY A 131 -5.38 -4.47 10.44
N ILE A 132 -4.62 -4.53 9.34
CA ILE A 132 -3.29 -5.18 9.33
C ILE A 132 -2.35 -4.48 10.31
N LEU A 133 -2.29 -3.14 10.28
CA LEU A 133 -1.41 -2.38 11.15
C LEU A 133 -1.81 -2.48 12.63
N ALA A 134 -3.11 -2.53 12.94
CA ALA A 134 -3.59 -2.76 14.30
C ALA A 134 -3.18 -4.14 14.83
N VAL A 135 -3.35 -5.20 14.03
CA VAL A 135 -2.91 -6.57 14.39
C VAL A 135 -1.40 -6.61 14.59
N VAL A 136 -0.63 -5.99 13.69
CA VAL A 136 0.83 -5.95 13.80
C VAL A 136 1.27 -5.21 15.07
N TRP A 137 0.61 -4.10 15.41
CA TRP A 137 0.88 -3.33 16.62
C TRP A 137 0.57 -4.12 17.90
N THR A 138 -0.54 -4.86 17.95
CA THR A 138 -0.89 -5.66 19.13
C THR A 138 0.03 -6.87 19.30
N LEU A 139 0.51 -7.48 18.21
CA LEU A 139 1.41 -8.64 18.26
C LEU A 139 2.87 -8.26 18.50
N VAL A 140 3.31 -7.09 18.05
CA VAL A 140 4.70 -6.63 18.15
C VAL A 140 4.76 -5.16 18.61
N PRO A 141 4.57 -4.88 19.91
CA PRO A 141 4.70 -3.52 20.44
C PRO A 141 6.08 -2.92 20.15
N GLY A 142 6.15 -1.63 19.80
CA GLY A 142 7.42 -0.99 19.39
C GLY A 142 7.82 -1.28 17.94
N ILE A 143 6.96 -1.98 17.17
CA ILE A 143 7.11 -2.11 15.71
C ILE A 143 6.78 -0.83 14.93
N PHE A 144 6.42 0.25 15.61
CA PHE A 144 6.19 1.56 15.01
C PHE A 144 7.30 2.54 15.38
N VAL A 145 7.89 3.20 14.36
CA VAL A 145 9.03 4.10 14.55
C VAL A 145 8.63 5.28 15.44
N LEU A 146 7.46 5.87 15.19
CA LEU A 146 6.88 6.94 16.00
C LEU A 146 6.70 6.52 17.45
N GLU A 147 6.25 5.28 17.71
CA GLU A 147 6.08 4.78 19.07
C GLU A 147 7.42 4.63 19.82
N ARG A 148 8.52 4.35 19.10
CA ARG A 148 9.88 4.31 19.68
C ARG A 148 10.40 5.70 20.08
N PHE A 149 9.94 6.75 19.42
CA PHE A 149 10.32 8.14 19.75
C PHE A 149 9.32 8.81 20.70
N ALA A 150 8.05 8.44 20.61
CA ALA A 150 6.95 9.01 21.36
C ALA A 150 6.00 7.87 21.82
N PRO A 151 6.20 7.33 23.03
CA PRO A 151 5.34 6.30 23.59
C PRO A 151 3.86 6.70 23.57
N GLY A 152 2.97 5.76 23.24
CA GLY A 152 1.53 6.01 23.11
C GLY A 152 1.08 6.57 21.74
N TRP A 153 2.00 6.89 20.83
CA TRP A 153 1.67 7.37 19.48
C TRP A 153 1.50 6.26 18.43
N GLY A 154 1.64 4.99 18.80
CA GLY A 154 1.40 3.83 17.93
C GLY A 154 0.10 3.91 17.12
N PRO A 155 -1.06 4.27 17.72
CA PRO A 155 -2.32 4.38 16.99
C PRO A 155 -2.30 5.39 15.83
N ALA A 156 -1.47 6.43 15.89
CA ALA A 156 -1.33 7.38 14.78
C ALA A 156 -0.69 6.69 13.55
N GLN A 157 0.26 5.78 13.76
CA GLN A 157 0.84 4.94 12.70
C GLN A 157 -0.07 3.80 12.23
N VAL A 158 -1.23 3.60 12.85
CA VAL A 158 -2.31 2.75 12.31
C VAL A 158 -3.26 3.59 11.46
N PHE A 159 -3.72 4.72 12.01
CA PHE A 159 -4.78 5.52 11.43
C PHE A 159 -4.33 6.35 10.21
N LEU A 160 -3.15 7.01 10.29
CA LEU A 160 -2.66 7.86 9.20
C LEU A 160 -2.38 7.07 7.91
N PRO A 161 -1.73 5.88 7.95
CA PRO A 161 -1.59 5.06 6.75
C PRO A 161 -2.93 4.57 6.18
N GLY A 162 -3.94 4.34 7.03
CA GLY A 162 -5.30 4.02 6.58
C GLY A 162 -5.94 5.16 5.77
N LEU A 163 -5.81 6.41 6.22
CA LEU A 163 -6.26 7.59 5.47
C LEU A 163 -5.48 7.77 4.16
N TRP A 164 -4.17 7.56 4.21
CA TRP A 164 -3.31 7.54 3.03
C TRP A 164 -3.78 6.51 2.01
N ALA A 165 -4.05 5.27 2.45
CA ALA A 165 -4.54 4.19 1.60
C ALA A 165 -5.89 4.55 0.95
N ALA A 166 -6.83 5.14 1.68
CA ALA A 166 -8.11 5.59 1.14
C ALA A 166 -7.92 6.62 0.01
N TRP A 167 -7.02 7.59 0.21
CA TRP A 167 -6.75 8.63 -0.77
C TRP A 167 -6.06 8.07 -2.02
N VAL A 168 -5.03 7.24 -1.85
CA VAL A 168 -4.29 6.60 -2.96
C VAL A 168 -5.21 5.67 -3.76
N ALA A 169 -6.04 4.86 -3.10
CA ALA A 169 -6.99 3.97 -3.76
C ALA A 169 -7.96 4.74 -4.65
N GLY A 170 -8.46 5.88 -4.20
CA GLY A 170 -9.36 6.73 -5.01
C GLY A 170 -8.67 7.31 -6.25
N ARG A 171 -7.36 7.60 -6.16
CA ARG A 171 -6.56 8.09 -7.29
C ARG A 171 -6.19 6.96 -8.27
N LEU A 172 -5.93 5.76 -7.77
CA LEU A 172 -5.61 4.60 -8.61
C LEU A 172 -6.85 3.95 -9.24
N ALA A 173 -8.04 4.13 -8.66
CA ALA A 173 -9.30 3.69 -9.26
C ALA A 173 -9.67 4.53 -10.49
N ASP A 174 -9.32 5.82 -10.50
CA ASP A 174 -9.43 6.64 -11.69
C ASP A 174 -8.32 6.29 -12.69
N ARG A 175 -8.70 5.55 -13.75
CA ARG A 175 -7.78 5.13 -14.81
C ARG A 175 -7.04 6.29 -15.48
N ARG A 176 -7.56 7.52 -15.49
CA ARG A 176 -6.85 8.68 -16.07
C ARG A 176 -5.64 9.08 -15.24
N THR A 177 -5.75 8.99 -13.92
CA THR A 177 -4.73 9.46 -12.98
C THR A 177 -3.91 8.32 -12.37
N ALA A 178 -4.30 7.07 -12.62
CA ALA A 178 -3.61 5.88 -12.14
C ALA A 178 -2.11 5.80 -12.52
N PRO A 179 -1.68 6.04 -13.79
CA PRO A 179 -0.26 5.86 -14.15
C PRO A 179 0.67 6.86 -13.43
N SER A 180 0.26 8.13 -13.35
CA SER A 180 1.05 9.16 -12.68
C SER A 180 1.03 8.99 -11.16
N THR A 181 -0.14 8.68 -10.58
CA THR A 181 -0.28 8.41 -9.15
C THR A 181 0.58 7.21 -8.75
N ARG A 182 0.52 6.10 -9.51
CA ARG A 182 1.34 4.91 -9.27
C ARG A 182 2.81 5.24 -9.20
N LEU A 183 3.35 5.95 -10.20
CA LEU A 183 4.77 6.32 -10.20
C LEU A 183 5.12 7.24 -9.03
N TRP A 184 4.24 8.17 -8.67
CA TRP A 184 4.46 9.09 -7.56
C TRP A 184 4.43 8.39 -6.20
N THR A 185 3.43 7.56 -5.90
CA THR A 185 3.37 6.81 -4.64
C THR A 185 4.52 5.83 -4.54
N TRP A 186 4.86 5.17 -5.64
CA TRP A 186 5.99 4.23 -5.68
C TRP A 186 7.34 4.93 -5.43
N ARG A 187 7.50 6.18 -5.90
CA ARG A 187 8.69 7.00 -5.60
C ARG A 187 8.73 7.37 -4.13
N LEU A 188 7.61 7.80 -3.56
CA LEU A 188 7.50 8.11 -2.14
C LEU A 188 7.92 6.89 -1.31
N PHE A 189 7.44 5.70 -1.64
CA PHE A 189 7.84 4.47 -0.95
C PHE A 189 9.34 4.22 -1.02
N SER A 190 9.96 4.34 -2.20
CA SER A 190 11.41 4.20 -2.34
C SER A 190 12.17 5.25 -1.51
N LEU A 191 11.75 6.51 -1.57
CA LEU A 191 12.37 7.61 -0.84
C LEU A 191 12.26 7.45 0.68
N VAL A 192 11.09 7.05 1.19
CA VAL A 192 10.88 6.80 2.63
C VAL A 192 11.73 5.61 3.07
N PHE A 193 11.75 4.53 2.29
CA PHE A 193 12.53 3.34 2.61
C PHE A 193 14.04 3.63 2.69
N PHE A 194 14.62 4.26 1.66
CA PHE A 194 16.05 4.61 1.66
C PHE A 194 16.38 5.77 2.59
N GLY A 195 15.46 6.73 2.75
CA GLY A 195 15.60 7.83 3.70
C GLY A 195 15.67 7.32 5.12
N GLN A 196 14.79 6.41 5.52
CA GLN A 196 14.82 5.79 6.84
C GLN A 196 16.10 4.98 7.06
N LEU A 197 16.58 4.25 6.05
CA LEU A 197 17.88 3.58 6.12
C LEU A 197 19.03 4.55 6.38
N LEU A 198 19.07 5.66 5.63
CA LEU A 198 20.09 6.69 5.80
C LEU A 198 20.03 7.33 7.19
N LEU A 199 18.83 7.67 7.68
CA LEU A 199 18.63 8.18 9.03
C LEU A 199 19.04 7.15 10.09
N GLY A 200 18.83 5.87 9.82
CA GLY A 200 19.29 4.76 10.67
C GLY A 200 20.80 4.67 10.82
N PHE A 201 21.55 4.95 9.74
CA PHE A 201 23.01 4.94 9.76
C PHE A 201 23.64 6.24 10.26
N VAL A 202 23.03 7.38 9.94
CA VAL A 202 23.62 8.71 10.20
C VAL A 202 23.15 9.32 11.51
N LEU A 203 21.87 9.13 11.88
CA LEU A 203 21.27 9.79 13.04
C LEU A 203 21.07 8.85 14.23
N ASP A 204 20.29 7.77 14.04
CA ASP A 204 19.86 6.94 15.17
C ASP A 204 19.45 5.53 14.73
N SER A 205 20.02 4.49 15.34
CA SER A 205 19.69 3.09 15.07
C SER A 205 18.23 2.71 15.34
N ARG A 206 17.46 3.53 16.08
CA ARG A 206 16.01 3.33 16.29
C ARG A 206 15.18 3.35 15.00
N PHE A 207 15.71 3.92 13.92
CA PHE A 207 15.10 3.83 12.58
C PHE A 207 15.31 2.46 11.90
N LEU A 208 16.19 1.60 12.40
CA LEU A 208 16.46 0.26 11.87
C LEU A 208 15.64 -0.81 12.61
N LEU A 209 15.32 -1.91 11.92
CA LEU A 209 14.55 -3.04 12.47
C LEU A 209 15.40 -3.88 13.43
N SER A 210 16.69 -4.07 13.12
CA SER A 210 17.61 -4.93 13.89
C SER A 210 19.03 -4.39 13.93
N GLY A 211 19.83 -4.81 14.92
CA GLY A 211 21.23 -4.42 15.11
C GLY A 211 22.23 -4.94 14.07
N SER A 212 21.77 -5.47 12.93
CA SER A 212 22.65 -5.89 11.83
C SER A 212 22.25 -5.22 10.52
N PRO A 213 23.20 -4.59 9.79
CA PRO A 213 22.89 -3.87 8.57
C PRO A 213 22.37 -4.82 7.49
N HIS A 214 21.14 -4.63 7.05
CA HIS A 214 20.59 -5.29 5.87
C HIS A 214 20.69 -4.34 4.68
N LEU A 215 21.67 -4.59 3.80
CA LEU A 215 21.76 -3.84 2.55
C LEU A 215 20.52 -4.13 1.69
N PRO A 216 19.70 -3.11 1.35
CA PRO A 216 18.47 -3.33 0.62
C PRO A 216 18.76 -3.48 -0.87
N VAL A 217 19.33 -4.62 -1.26
CA VAL A 217 19.53 -4.99 -2.67
C VAL A 217 18.60 -6.16 -2.99
N PRO A 218 17.77 -6.14 -4.06
CA PRO A 218 16.74 -7.15 -4.27
C PRO A 218 17.33 -8.55 -4.44
N GLY A 219 18.51 -8.64 -5.06
CA GLY A 219 19.24 -9.91 -5.18
C GLY A 219 19.64 -10.52 -3.82
N LEU A 220 19.89 -9.68 -2.80
CA LEU A 220 20.26 -10.15 -1.47
C LEU A 220 19.09 -10.80 -0.72
N ILE A 221 17.84 -10.57 -1.12
CA ILE A 221 16.68 -11.29 -0.58
C ILE A 221 16.82 -12.80 -0.84
N LEU A 222 17.41 -13.19 -1.98
CA LEU A 222 17.69 -14.59 -2.32
C LEU A 222 19.09 -15.01 -1.85
N ALA A 223 20.11 -14.16 -2.08
CA ALA A 223 21.49 -14.55 -1.86
C ALA A 223 21.89 -14.60 -0.38
N ALA A 224 21.35 -13.71 0.46
CA ALA A 224 21.79 -13.62 1.85
C ALA A 224 21.42 -14.84 2.70
N PRO A 225 20.21 -15.43 2.60
CA PRO A 225 19.90 -16.67 3.31
C PRO A 225 20.73 -17.86 2.85
N LEU A 226 21.10 -17.93 1.58
CA LEU A 226 21.96 -19.00 1.05
C LEU A 226 23.39 -18.91 1.62
N TYR A 227 23.94 -17.70 1.71
CA TYR A 227 25.25 -17.45 2.30
C TYR A 227 25.26 -17.66 3.82
N ARG A 228 24.29 -17.06 4.54
CA ARG A 228 24.26 -17.10 6.02
C ARG A 228 23.65 -18.38 6.60
N GLY A 229 22.87 -19.14 5.82
CA GLY A 229 22.09 -20.27 6.34
C GLY A 229 20.94 -19.87 7.28
N GLY A 230 20.47 -18.61 7.21
CA GLY A 230 19.45 -18.06 8.10
C GLY A 230 18.92 -16.71 7.62
N GLY A 231 18.07 -16.06 8.42
CA GLY A 231 17.50 -14.75 8.04
C GLY A 231 16.41 -14.80 6.98
N TYR A 232 15.55 -15.81 7.04
CA TYR A 232 14.47 -16.06 6.06
C TYR A 232 13.32 -15.04 6.09
N PHE A 233 13.29 -14.13 7.06
CA PHE A 233 12.22 -13.15 7.23
C PHE A 233 11.94 -12.36 5.93
N MET A 234 12.97 -11.80 5.30
CA MET A 234 12.80 -11.02 4.05
C MET A 234 12.33 -11.89 2.89
N LEU A 235 12.75 -13.15 2.83
CA LEU A 235 12.32 -14.11 1.81
C LEU A 235 10.85 -14.47 1.97
N ILE A 236 10.40 -14.71 3.21
CA ILE A 236 9.00 -15.00 3.54
C ILE A 236 8.14 -13.76 3.24
N LEU A 237 8.57 -12.58 3.69
CA LEU A 237 7.88 -11.32 3.44
C LEU A 237 7.72 -11.06 1.93
N PHE A 238 8.80 -11.26 1.16
CA PHE A 238 8.76 -11.17 -0.30
C PHE A 238 7.80 -12.19 -0.91
N GLY A 239 7.87 -13.47 -0.49
CA GLY A 239 7.01 -14.54 -0.98
C GLY A 239 5.52 -14.23 -0.76
N VAL A 240 5.14 -13.91 0.48
CA VAL A 240 3.75 -13.53 0.83
C VAL A 240 3.31 -12.30 0.06
N ALA A 241 4.15 -11.27 -0.03
CA ALA A 241 3.82 -10.06 -0.78
C ALA A 241 3.60 -10.31 -2.28
N VAL A 242 4.39 -11.20 -2.89
CA VAL A 242 4.23 -11.58 -4.30
C VAL A 242 3.00 -12.48 -4.49
N LEU A 243 2.68 -13.37 -3.56
CA LEU A 243 1.46 -14.18 -3.65
C LEU A 243 0.20 -13.28 -3.59
N LEU A 244 0.20 -12.30 -2.70
CA LEU A 244 -0.90 -11.34 -2.56
C LEU A 244 -0.96 -10.35 -3.74
N ALA A 245 0.12 -9.63 -4.04
CA ALA A 245 0.12 -8.59 -5.09
C ALA A 245 0.33 -9.14 -6.52
N GLY A 246 0.78 -10.38 -6.66
CA GLY A 246 1.26 -10.92 -7.92
C GLY A 246 2.52 -10.22 -8.43
N ALA A 247 2.68 -10.19 -9.75
CA ALA A 247 3.77 -9.45 -10.40
C ALA A 247 3.67 -7.91 -10.21
N ALA A 248 2.60 -7.42 -9.59
CA ALA A 248 2.46 -6.01 -9.19
C ALA A 248 3.50 -5.59 -8.15
N TRP A 249 4.09 -6.53 -7.39
CA TRP A 249 5.19 -6.23 -6.47
C TRP A 249 6.31 -5.45 -7.17
N CYS A 250 6.70 -5.87 -8.38
CA CYS A 250 7.72 -5.21 -9.20
C CYS A 250 7.33 -3.82 -9.71
N SER A 251 6.04 -3.44 -9.68
CA SER A 251 5.55 -2.16 -10.23
C SER A 251 4.91 -1.22 -9.21
N GLN A 252 4.89 -1.64 -7.93
CA GLN A 252 4.19 -0.96 -6.81
C GLN A 252 4.98 -0.99 -5.49
N LEU A 253 5.69 -2.08 -5.21
CA LEU A 253 6.30 -2.35 -3.89
C LEU A 253 7.83 -2.51 -3.94
N CYS A 254 8.43 -2.73 -5.11
CA CYS A 254 9.87 -2.85 -5.24
C CYS A 254 10.54 -1.47 -5.14
N TYR A 255 11.32 -1.21 -4.09
CA TYR A 255 11.98 0.09 -3.87
C TYR A 255 12.94 0.50 -5.01
N PHE A 256 13.41 -0.44 -5.85
CA PHE A 256 14.26 -0.11 -7.00
C PHE A 256 13.54 0.06 -8.33
N GLY A 257 12.46 -0.69 -8.56
CA GLY A 257 11.81 -0.71 -9.87
C GLY A 257 11.28 0.66 -10.31
N VAL A 258 11.00 1.56 -9.36
CA VAL A 258 10.46 2.89 -9.65
C VAL A 258 11.44 3.78 -10.40
N TRP A 259 12.72 3.65 -10.10
CA TRP A 259 13.78 4.43 -10.74
C TRP A 259 13.95 3.97 -12.19
N ASP A 260 13.91 2.66 -12.42
CA ASP A 260 13.98 2.06 -13.74
C ASP A 260 12.73 2.36 -14.59
N ALA A 261 11.53 2.22 -14.01
CA ALA A 261 10.28 2.56 -14.68
C ALA A 261 10.16 4.06 -14.97
N GLY A 262 10.57 4.90 -14.03
CA GLY A 262 10.53 6.36 -14.14
C GLY A 262 11.48 6.90 -15.21
N THR A 263 12.67 6.31 -15.34
CA THR A 263 13.64 6.64 -16.39
C THR A 263 13.19 6.12 -17.76
N ALA A 264 12.71 4.88 -17.83
CA ALA A 264 12.14 4.30 -19.05
C ALA A 264 10.95 5.10 -19.59
N ALA A 265 10.11 5.65 -18.70
CA ALA A 265 8.97 6.48 -19.09
C ALA A 265 9.37 7.77 -19.85
N ARG A 266 10.60 8.27 -19.66
CA ARG A 266 11.15 9.43 -20.38
C ARG A 266 11.67 9.08 -21.78
N GLY A 267 11.83 7.79 -22.10
CA GLY A 267 12.30 7.30 -23.39
C GLY A 267 11.16 6.93 -24.34
N ARG A 268 11.46 6.86 -25.64
CA ARG A 268 10.55 6.30 -26.64
C ARG A 268 10.46 4.78 -26.47
N PRO A 269 9.25 4.20 -26.33
CA PRO A 269 9.13 2.75 -26.14
C PRO A 269 9.70 1.99 -27.34
N ARG A 270 10.59 1.03 -27.06
CA ARG A 270 11.15 0.09 -28.03
C ARG A 270 10.73 -1.33 -27.69
N PRO A 271 10.69 -2.25 -28.67
CA PRO A 271 10.47 -3.67 -28.39
C PRO A 271 11.57 -4.20 -27.46
N VAL A 272 11.16 -5.04 -26.52
CA VAL A 272 12.08 -5.69 -25.58
C VAL A 272 12.77 -6.85 -26.31
N PRO A 273 14.13 -6.89 -26.35
CA PRO A 273 14.85 -7.97 -27.00
C PRO A 273 14.56 -9.36 -26.41
N VAL A 274 14.43 -10.36 -27.29
CA VAL A 274 14.11 -11.75 -26.91
C VAL A 274 15.18 -12.45 -26.08
N TRP A 275 16.41 -11.93 -26.06
CA TRP A 275 17.53 -12.50 -25.31
C TRP A 275 17.57 -12.05 -23.84
N LEU A 276 16.92 -10.94 -23.48
CA LEU A 276 16.95 -10.41 -22.10
C LEU A 276 16.42 -11.40 -21.05
N PRO A 277 15.32 -12.14 -21.28
CA PRO A 277 14.89 -13.19 -20.36
C PRO A 277 15.93 -14.30 -20.16
N ARG A 278 16.73 -14.64 -21.19
CA ARG A 278 17.81 -15.64 -21.09
C ARG A 278 18.99 -15.10 -20.26
N LEU A 279 19.37 -13.84 -20.46
CA LEU A 279 20.36 -13.18 -19.60
C LEU A 279 19.92 -13.22 -18.13
N ARG A 280 18.64 -12.90 -17.88
CA ARG A 280 18.07 -12.87 -16.54
C ARG A 280 18.07 -14.23 -15.85
N LEU A 281 17.87 -15.32 -16.61
CA LEU A 281 18.02 -16.69 -16.11
C LEU A 281 19.46 -16.97 -15.68
N GLY A 282 20.45 -16.58 -16.49
CA GLY A 282 21.87 -16.69 -16.13
C GLY A 282 22.22 -15.92 -14.86
N LEU A 283 21.72 -14.68 -14.74
CA LEU A 283 21.94 -13.85 -13.54
C LEU A 283 21.22 -14.39 -12.30
N LEU A 284 20.05 -15.02 -12.45
CA LEU A 284 19.41 -15.76 -11.36
C LEU A 284 20.30 -16.93 -10.90
N GLY A 285 20.79 -17.74 -11.84
CA GLY A 285 21.75 -18.81 -11.54
C GLY A 285 22.97 -18.28 -10.79
N LEU A 286 23.58 -17.19 -11.26
CA LEU A 286 24.71 -16.55 -10.58
C LEU A 286 24.34 -16.08 -9.16
N THR A 287 23.16 -15.50 -8.98
CA THR A 287 22.68 -15.00 -7.67
C THR A 287 22.47 -16.13 -6.66
N LEU A 288 22.16 -17.34 -7.12
CA LEU A 288 21.97 -18.52 -6.27
C LEU A 288 23.29 -19.26 -6.01
N LEU A 289 24.15 -19.40 -7.03
CA LEU A 289 25.39 -20.18 -6.95
C LEU A 289 26.52 -19.42 -6.25
N THR A 290 26.68 -18.13 -6.52
CA THR A 290 27.75 -17.30 -5.93
C THR A 290 27.74 -17.33 -4.39
N PRO A 291 26.64 -17.05 -3.68
CA PRO A 291 26.64 -17.08 -2.22
C PRO A 291 26.94 -18.47 -1.64
N VAL A 292 26.53 -19.55 -2.33
CA VAL A 292 26.85 -20.92 -1.92
C VAL A 292 28.34 -21.19 -2.10
N ALA A 293 28.92 -20.83 -3.25
CA ALA A 293 30.35 -20.98 -3.51
C ALA A 293 31.21 -20.17 -2.52
N LEU A 294 30.84 -18.90 -2.25
CA LEU A 294 31.53 -18.06 -1.26
C LEU A 294 31.48 -18.67 0.14
N ARG A 295 30.34 -19.25 0.53
CA ARG A 295 30.18 -19.93 1.83
C ARG A 295 31.06 -21.18 1.91
N LEU A 296 31.06 -22.01 0.87
CA LEU A 296 31.88 -23.23 0.82
C LEU A 296 33.38 -22.92 0.80
N ALA A 297 33.78 -21.80 0.19
CA ALA A 297 35.16 -21.31 0.18
C ALA A 297 35.59 -20.62 1.50
N GLY A 298 34.70 -20.48 2.49
CA GLY A 298 35.00 -19.81 3.76
C GLY A 298 35.32 -18.31 3.63
N LEU A 299 34.90 -17.66 2.54
CA LEU A 299 35.24 -16.25 2.27
C LEU A 299 34.49 -15.31 3.23
N PRO A 300 35.13 -14.21 3.69
CA PRO A 300 34.50 -13.24 4.58
C PRO A 300 33.21 -12.61 4.04
N SER A 301 32.27 -12.31 4.94
CA SER A 301 30.96 -11.73 4.60
C SER A 301 31.05 -10.38 3.91
N VAL A 302 32.13 -9.63 4.15
CA VAL A 302 32.44 -8.34 3.51
C VAL A 302 32.51 -8.49 1.98
N ILE A 303 33.10 -9.58 1.47
CA ILE A 303 33.22 -9.82 0.03
C ILE A 303 31.85 -10.11 -0.58
N ALA A 304 31.04 -10.93 0.09
CA ALA A 304 29.67 -11.21 -0.34
C ALA A 304 28.80 -9.94 -0.38
N LEU A 305 28.96 -9.06 0.61
CA LEU A 305 28.27 -7.78 0.67
C LEU A 305 28.76 -6.81 -0.41
N ALA A 306 30.07 -6.74 -0.66
CA ALA A 306 30.66 -5.90 -1.71
C ALA A 306 30.15 -6.30 -3.10
N CYS A 307 30.10 -7.61 -3.41
CA CYS A 307 29.52 -8.13 -4.64
C CYS A 307 28.03 -7.76 -4.78
N GLY A 308 27.26 -7.88 -3.69
CA GLY A 308 25.86 -7.47 -3.66
C GLY A 308 25.67 -5.96 -3.87
N LEU A 309 26.52 -5.14 -3.26
CA LEU A 309 26.53 -3.69 -3.42
C LEU A 309 26.85 -3.28 -4.86
N LEU A 310 27.89 -3.87 -5.47
CA LEU A 310 28.27 -3.64 -6.86
C LEU A 310 27.11 -3.95 -7.83
N LEU A 311 26.40 -5.07 -7.61
CA LEU A 311 25.20 -5.40 -8.39
C LEU A 311 24.07 -4.39 -8.17
N GLY A 312 23.93 -3.87 -6.95
CA GLY A 312 22.99 -2.78 -6.62
C GLY A 312 23.35 -1.45 -7.29
N LEU A 313 24.63 -1.10 -7.36
CA LEU A 313 25.13 0.10 -8.05
C LEU A 313 24.98 0.00 -9.57
N LEU A 314 25.07 -1.20 -10.14
CA LEU A 314 24.82 -1.45 -11.57
C LEU A 314 23.42 -0.97 -12.01
N LEU A 315 22.44 -1.01 -11.11
CA LEU A 315 21.11 -0.43 -11.38
C LEU A 315 21.19 1.05 -11.72
N LEU A 316 21.99 1.86 -11.02
CA LEU A 316 22.11 3.30 -11.27
C LEU A 316 22.60 3.54 -12.70
N VAL A 317 23.62 2.80 -13.11
CA VAL A 317 24.16 2.83 -14.48
C VAL A 317 23.08 2.44 -15.50
N CYS A 318 22.34 1.35 -15.25
CA CYS A 318 21.30 0.87 -16.17
C CYS A 318 20.10 1.81 -16.26
N ALA A 319 19.62 2.32 -15.13
CA ALA A 319 18.47 3.22 -15.09
C ALA A 319 18.78 4.55 -15.80
N VAL A 320 19.96 5.13 -15.58
CA VAL A 320 20.34 6.43 -16.16
C VAL A 320 20.69 6.32 -17.64
N LEU A 321 21.52 5.33 -18.03
CA LEU A 321 22.10 5.28 -19.37
C LEU A 321 21.31 4.40 -20.35
N VAL A 322 20.79 3.26 -19.88
CA VAL A 322 20.20 2.23 -20.76
C VAL A 322 18.68 2.38 -20.83
N SER A 323 17.99 2.42 -19.68
CA SER A 323 16.53 2.43 -19.63
C SER A 323 15.91 3.67 -20.28
N ARG A 324 16.54 4.84 -20.11
CA ARG A 324 16.13 6.07 -20.81
C ARG A 324 16.26 5.94 -22.34
N ARG A 325 17.36 5.35 -22.82
CA ARG A 325 17.66 5.21 -24.26
C ARG A 325 16.78 4.16 -24.92
N MET A 326 16.51 3.06 -24.21
CA MET A 326 15.73 1.92 -24.71
C MET A 326 14.22 2.08 -24.50
N GLY A 327 13.78 2.93 -23.57
CA GLY A 327 12.37 3.17 -23.30
C GLY A 327 11.62 1.97 -22.72
N PHE A 328 12.33 1.03 -22.09
CA PHE A 328 11.79 -0.04 -21.25
C PHE A 328 12.67 -0.18 -20.01
N GLY A 329 12.15 -0.84 -18.96
CA GLY A 329 12.92 -1.05 -17.72
C GLY A 329 14.04 -2.07 -17.90
N ALA A 330 15.23 -1.62 -18.32
CA ALA A 330 16.32 -2.50 -18.71
C ALA A 330 16.85 -3.33 -17.53
N TYR A 331 16.96 -2.72 -16.35
CA TYR A 331 17.35 -3.46 -15.16
C TYR A 331 16.27 -4.47 -14.75
N CYS A 332 15.01 -4.05 -14.72
CA CYS A 332 13.89 -4.88 -14.30
C CYS A 332 13.56 -6.00 -15.27
N LEU A 333 13.99 -5.95 -16.54
CA LEU A 333 13.76 -7.00 -17.54
C LEU A 333 15.00 -7.84 -17.85
N GLY A 334 16.20 -7.26 -17.72
CA GLY A 334 17.45 -7.92 -18.10
C GLY A 334 18.32 -8.36 -16.93
N ILE A 335 18.37 -7.59 -15.84
CA ILE A 335 19.41 -7.75 -14.81
C ILE A 335 18.85 -8.29 -13.50
N CYS A 336 17.74 -7.74 -13.01
CA CYS A 336 17.21 -8.05 -11.69
C CYS A 336 16.75 -9.52 -11.59
N PRO A 337 17.44 -10.39 -10.85
CA PRO A 337 17.05 -11.80 -10.72
C PRO A 337 15.71 -11.93 -9.98
N LEU A 338 15.50 -11.08 -8.97
CA LEU A 338 14.31 -11.11 -8.13
C LEU A 338 13.02 -10.84 -8.91
N GLY A 339 13.05 -9.98 -9.92
CA GLY A 339 11.84 -9.75 -10.72
C GLY A 339 11.47 -10.92 -11.64
N LEU A 340 12.41 -11.85 -11.94
CA LEU A 340 12.08 -13.11 -12.63
C LEU A 340 11.31 -14.00 -11.67
N VAL A 341 11.83 -14.16 -10.45
CA VAL A 341 11.20 -14.91 -9.37
C VAL A 341 9.82 -14.33 -9.05
N ALA A 342 9.68 -13.00 -8.94
CA ALA A 342 8.40 -12.34 -8.74
C ALA A 342 7.43 -12.57 -9.92
N GLY A 343 7.93 -12.61 -11.15
CA GLY A 343 7.14 -12.91 -12.34
C GLY A 343 6.67 -14.38 -12.38
N TRP A 344 7.44 -15.32 -11.86
CA TRP A 344 7.06 -16.73 -11.75
C TRP A 344 6.11 -16.98 -10.58
N LEU A 345 6.49 -16.58 -9.36
CA LEU A 345 5.65 -16.69 -8.17
C LEU A 345 4.34 -15.90 -8.34
N GLY A 346 4.38 -14.76 -9.02
CA GLY A 346 3.20 -13.96 -9.33
C GLY A 346 2.18 -14.67 -10.22
N ARG A 347 2.53 -15.79 -10.88
CA ARG A 347 1.57 -16.63 -11.59
C ARG A 347 0.68 -17.45 -10.64
N LEU A 348 1.10 -17.65 -9.39
CA LEU A 348 0.26 -18.29 -8.38
C LEU A 348 -0.80 -17.32 -7.83
N SER A 349 -0.53 -16.02 -7.92
CA SER A 349 -1.50 -14.98 -7.53
C SER A 349 -2.74 -15.02 -8.43
N PRO A 350 -3.94 -14.69 -7.92
CA PRO A 350 -5.17 -14.74 -8.71
C PRO A 350 -5.27 -13.64 -9.77
N TRP A 351 -4.49 -12.55 -9.67
CA TRP A 351 -4.73 -11.36 -10.49
C TRP A 351 -4.28 -11.53 -11.94
N ARG A 352 -5.18 -11.29 -12.90
CA ARG A 352 -4.87 -11.27 -14.33
C ARG A 352 -5.46 -10.04 -15.01
N VAL A 353 -4.77 -9.55 -16.04
CA VAL A 353 -5.36 -8.61 -16.99
C VAL A 353 -6.01 -9.43 -18.10
N TRP A 354 -7.27 -9.11 -18.40
CA TRP A 354 -8.07 -9.79 -19.40
C TRP A 354 -8.51 -8.82 -20.48
N ARG A 355 -8.50 -9.29 -21.73
CA ARG A 355 -9.02 -8.56 -22.88
C ARG A 355 -10.39 -9.10 -23.26
N THR A 356 -11.34 -8.19 -23.43
CA THR A 356 -12.70 -8.50 -23.88
C THR A 356 -12.83 -8.38 -25.40
N ASP A 357 -13.94 -8.86 -25.95
CA ASP A 357 -14.23 -8.83 -27.38
C ASP A 357 -14.45 -7.41 -27.93
N ALA A 358 -14.62 -6.42 -27.05
CA ALA A 358 -14.67 -4.99 -27.41
C ALA A 358 -13.31 -4.44 -27.92
N CYS A 359 -12.25 -5.24 -27.92
CA CYS A 359 -10.93 -4.78 -28.34
C CYS A 359 -10.82 -4.61 -29.86
N THR A 360 -10.63 -3.37 -30.32
CA THR A 360 -10.43 -3.04 -31.74
C THR A 360 -8.98 -3.21 -32.23
N ARG A 361 -8.10 -3.80 -31.41
CA ARG A 361 -6.68 -4.02 -31.72
C ARG A 361 -5.91 -2.74 -32.16
N CYS A 362 -6.30 -1.56 -31.67
CA CYS A 362 -5.73 -0.25 -32.03
C CYS A 362 -4.27 0.00 -31.55
N LYS A 363 -3.63 -1.01 -30.94
CA LYS A 363 -2.24 -1.00 -30.44
C LYS A 363 -1.92 0.06 -29.37
N ALA A 364 -2.91 0.72 -28.77
CA ALA A 364 -2.69 1.73 -27.72
C ALA A 364 -1.98 1.15 -26.49
N CYS A 365 -2.37 -0.07 -26.06
CA CYS A 365 -1.72 -0.77 -24.95
C CYS A 365 -0.27 -1.19 -25.25
N VAL A 366 0.05 -1.51 -26.51
CA VAL A 366 1.41 -1.84 -26.96
C VAL A 366 2.32 -0.62 -26.83
N ARG A 367 1.85 0.57 -27.27
CA ARG A 367 2.61 1.83 -27.22
C ARG A 367 2.97 2.29 -25.80
N VAL A 368 2.21 1.89 -24.78
CA VAL A 368 2.48 2.29 -23.38
C VAL A 368 3.21 1.23 -22.56
N CYS A 369 3.28 -0.02 -23.03
CA CYS A 369 3.87 -1.10 -22.26
C CYS A 369 5.40 -0.98 -22.20
N ARG A 370 5.93 -0.81 -20.99
CA ARG A 370 7.39 -0.71 -20.74
C ARG A 370 8.04 -2.02 -20.31
N TYR A 371 7.27 -3.11 -20.32
CA TYR A 371 7.69 -4.42 -19.81
C TYR A 371 7.66 -5.52 -20.89
N GLY A 372 7.38 -5.18 -22.15
CA GLY A 372 7.31 -6.14 -23.25
C GLY A 372 6.16 -7.16 -23.15
N ALA A 373 5.18 -6.92 -22.28
CA ALA A 373 4.05 -7.81 -22.07
C ALA A 373 2.93 -7.61 -23.10
N MET A 374 2.78 -6.38 -23.62
CA MET A 374 1.87 -6.08 -24.71
C MET A 374 2.70 -5.93 -25.99
N THR A 375 2.60 -6.92 -26.87
CA THR A 375 3.20 -6.94 -28.21
C THR A 375 2.09 -7.14 -29.24
N GLU A 376 2.37 -6.89 -30.51
CA GLU A 376 1.40 -7.15 -31.57
C GLU A 376 0.99 -8.62 -31.63
N GLU A 377 1.94 -9.53 -31.43
CA GLU A 377 1.67 -10.96 -31.32
C GLU A 377 0.71 -11.27 -30.17
N ASN A 378 0.89 -10.65 -29.00
CA ASN A 378 0.01 -10.83 -27.85
C ASN A 378 -1.37 -10.15 -28.02
N LEU A 379 -1.61 -9.38 -29.10
CA LEU A 379 -2.93 -8.82 -29.40
C LEU A 379 -3.95 -9.86 -29.93
N SER A 380 -3.51 -11.05 -30.32
CA SER A 380 -4.39 -12.17 -30.64
C SER A 380 -4.84 -12.96 -29.41
N ARG A 381 -4.06 -12.92 -28.32
CA ARG A 381 -4.30 -13.68 -27.08
C ARG A 381 -5.15 -12.91 -26.07
N ALA A 382 -6.01 -13.58 -25.29
CA ALA A 382 -6.84 -12.90 -24.29
C ALA A 382 -6.04 -12.25 -23.14
N MET A 383 -4.85 -12.78 -22.83
CA MET A 383 -3.98 -12.31 -21.75
C MET A 383 -2.67 -11.68 -22.28
N PRO A 384 -2.06 -10.73 -21.55
CA PRO A 384 -0.73 -10.23 -21.86
C PRO A 384 0.35 -11.31 -21.74
N GLY A 385 1.53 -11.02 -22.29
CA GLY A 385 2.72 -11.86 -22.14
C GLY A 385 3.20 -12.02 -20.69
N PRO A 386 4.08 -13.00 -20.45
CA PRO A 386 4.50 -13.43 -19.11
C PRO A 386 5.31 -12.39 -18.33
N THR A 387 5.79 -11.33 -18.98
CA THR A 387 6.52 -10.21 -18.36
C THR A 387 5.60 -9.12 -17.79
N CYS A 388 4.27 -9.33 -17.82
CA CYS A 388 3.31 -8.38 -17.28
C CYS A 388 3.52 -8.17 -15.77
N THR A 389 3.82 -6.94 -15.37
CA THR A 389 3.99 -6.56 -13.95
C THR A 389 2.72 -6.00 -13.33
N LEU A 390 1.54 -6.21 -13.95
CA LEU A 390 0.24 -5.70 -13.48
C LEU A 390 0.25 -4.19 -13.15
N CYS A 391 1.01 -3.38 -13.88
CA CYS A 391 1.15 -1.93 -13.61
C CYS A 391 -0.10 -1.11 -13.97
N ARG A 392 -1.03 -1.71 -14.75
CA ARG A 392 -2.29 -1.11 -15.21
C ARG A 392 -2.18 0.05 -16.21
N ASP A 393 -0.98 0.43 -16.62
CA ASP A 393 -0.79 1.51 -17.61
C ASP A 393 -1.53 1.22 -18.94
N CYS A 394 -1.65 -0.06 -19.32
CA CYS A 394 -2.42 -0.48 -20.49
C CYS A 394 -3.93 -0.29 -20.35
N LEU A 395 -4.50 -0.46 -19.15
CA LEU A 395 -5.93 -0.22 -18.87
C LEU A 395 -6.25 1.27 -19.00
N SER A 396 -5.33 2.14 -18.56
CA SER A 396 -5.43 3.59 -18.69
C SER A 396 -5.38 4.08 -20.14
N ALA A 397 -4.58 3.42 -20.99
CA ALA A 397 -4.46 3.78 -22.39
C ALA A 397 -5.62 3.29 -23.28
N CYS A 398 -6.41 2.32 -22.81
CA CYS A 398 -7.47 1.71 -23.60
C CYS A 398 -8.75 2.57 -23.62
N ARG A 399 -8.97 3.30 -24.72
CA ARG A 399 -10.19 4.12 -24.92
C ARG A 399 -11.48 3.30 -24.98
N GLN A 400 -11.42 2.09 -25.51
CA GLN A 400 -12.57 1.17 -25.64
C GLN A 400 -12.94 0.47 -24.32
N LYS A 401 -12.17 0.69 -23.23
CA LYS A 401 -12.32 -0.04 -21.97
C LYS A 401 -12.32 -1.58 -22.12
N ALA A 402 -11.73 -2.10 -23.20
CA ALA A 402 -11.65 -3.52 -23.52
C ALA A 402 -10.61 -4.31 -22.70
N LEU A 403 -9.93 -3.65 -21.74
CA LEU A 403 -9.02 -4.28 -20.79
C LEU A 403 -9.60 -4.15 -19.38
N THR A 404 -9.65 -5.28 -18.68
CA THR A 404 -10.20 -5.44 -17.32
C THR A 404 -9.32 -6.35 -16.48
N PHE A 405 -9.65 -6.49 -15.19
CA PHE A 405 -9.08 -7.51 -14.31
C PHE A 405 -9.95 -8.77 -14.29
N SER A 406 -9.31 -9.93 -14.19
CA SER A 406 -9.94 -11.22 -13.96
C SER A 406 -9.22 -12.00 -12.86
N LEU A 407 -9.92 -12.96 -12.27
CA LEU A 407 -9.34 -13.95 -11.37
C LEU A 407 -8.89 -15.17 -12.17
N TYR A 408 -7.65 -15.61 -11.94
CA TYR A 408 -7.03 -16.76 -12.60
C TYR A 408 -7.92 -18.01 -12.47
N GLY A 409 -8.06 -18.75 -13.57
CA GLY A 409 -8.87 -19.97 -13.60
C GLY A 409 -10.39 -19.74 -13.55
N THR A 410 -10.87 -18.49 -13.56
CA THR A 410 -12.31 -18.19 -13.51
C THR A 410 -12.76 -17.33 -14.69
N LYS A 411 -14.07 -17.37 -14.98
CA LYS A 411 -14.72 -16.39 -15.88
C LYS A 411 -15.11 -15.09 -15.16
N HIS A 412 -14.69 -14.91 -13.91
CA HIS A 412 -15.01 -13.72 -13.13
C HIS A 412 -14.04 -12.58 -13.48
N TYR A 413 -14.56 -11.58 -14.17
CA TYR A 413 -13.80 -10.39 -14.58
C TYR A 413 -14.66 -9.13 -14.47
N GLY A 414 -14.03 -7.98 -14.28
CA GLY A 414 -14.74 -6.71 -14.27
C GLY A 414 -14.22 -5.68 -13.26
N PRO A 415 -14.95 -4.56 -13.13
CA PRO A 415 -14.58 -3.47 -12.25
C PRO A 415 -14.46 -3.86 -10.77
N ALA A 416 -15.26 -4.82 -10.30
CA ALA A 416 -15.20 -5.32 -8.93
C ALA A 416 -13.87 -6.01 -8.63
N VAL A 417 -13.38 -6.85 -9.55
CA VAL A 417 -12.07 -7.52 -9.43
C VAL A 417 -10.94 -6.49 -9.47
N GLU A 418 -11.02 -5.49 -10.36
CA GLU A 418 -10.06 -4.39 -10.40
C GLU A 418 -10.05 -3.60 -9.08
N SER A 419 -11.23 -3.35 -8.49
CA SER A 419 -11.39 -2.65 -7.21
C SER A 419 -10.75 -3.45 -6.06
N ALA A 420 -10.97 -4.76 -6.00
CA ALA A 420 -10.36 -5.65 -5.01
C ALA A 420 -8.82 -5.70 -5.15
N PHE A 421 -8.31 -5.74 -6.38
CA PHE A 421 -6.86 -5.66 -6.62
C PHE A 421 -6.29 -4.32 -6.14
N ILE A 422 -6.96 -3.20 -6.45
CA ILE A 422 -6.51 -1.87 -6.02
C ILE A 422 -6.49 -1.77 -4.50
N SER A 423 -7.57 -2.16 -3.82
CA SER A 423 -7.64 -2.06 -2.36
C SER A 423 -6.55 -2.89 -1.69
N GLN A 424 -6.31 -4.11 -2.17
CA GLN A 424 -5.25 -4.98 -1.65
C GLN A 424 -3.84 -4.41 -1.90
N VAL A 425 -3.52 -4.02 -3.13
CA VAL A 425 -2.18 -3.51 -3.47
C VAL A 425 -1.88 -2.20 -2.76
N VAL A 426 -2.87 -1.31 -2.63
CA VAL A 426 -2.72 -0.06 -1.89
C VAL A 426 -2.57 -0.32 -0.40
N ALA A 427 -3.30 -1.28 0.16
CA ALA A 427 -3.12 -1.67 1.55
C ALA A 427 -1.71 -2.22 1.80
N LEU A 428 -1.22 -3.13 0.97
CA LEU A 428 0.16 -3.63 1.06
C LEU A 428 1.18 -2.50 0.96
N HIS A 429 0.99 -1.56 0.02
CA HIS A 429 1.86 -0.40 -0.12
C HIS A 429 1.87 0.48 1.14
N ALA A 430 0.70 0.80 1.70
CA ALA A 430 0.58 1.63 2.90
C ALA A 430 1.14 0.93 4.14
N VAL A 431 0.88 -0.38 4.30
CA VAL A 431 1.47 -1.22 5.35
C VAL A 431 2.98 -1.22 5.23
N PHE A 432 3.52 -1.46 4.04
CA PHE A 432 4.97 -1.46 3.81
C PHE A 432 5.57 -0.09 4.02
N LEU A 433 4.88 1.00 3.67
CA LEU A 433 5.34 2.36 3.93
C LEU A 433 5.40 2.67 5.43
N ALA A 434 4.40 2.21 6.20
CA ALA A 434 4.32 2.42 7.64
C ALA A 434 5.30 1.54 8.43
N LEU A 435 5.57 0.34 7.93
CA LEU A 435 6.48 -0.64 8.53
C LEU A 435 7.90 -0.60 7.96
N ALA A 436 8.15 0.11 6.84
CA ALA A 436 9.42 0.09 6.12
C ALA A 436 10.55 0.36 7.10
N ARG A 437 11.27 -0.69 7.47
CA ARG A 437 12.35 -0.70 8.45
C ARG A 437 13.40 -1.63 7.89
N VAL A 438 14.66 -1.21 7.92
CA VAL A 438 15.79 -1.95 7.37
C VAL A 438 16.49 -2.73 8.46
#